data_AF-X0VSA2-F1
#
_entry.id   AF-X0VSA2-F1
#
_cell.length_a   1.000
_cell.length_b   1.000
_cell.length_c   1.000
_cell.angle_alpha   90.00
_cell.angle_beta   90.00
_cell.angle_gamma   90.00
#
_symmetry.space_group_name_H-M   'P 1'
#
loop_
_entity.id
_entity.type
_entity.pdbx_description
1 polymer ?
#
loop_
_entity_poly.entity_id
_entity_poly.type
_entity_poly.pdbx_seq_one_letter_code
_entity_poly.pdbx_strand_id
1 'polypeptide(L)'
;YWNFDYQYLEKQKFFDILFNIGNLSYYWIKYRSIDSEYLKFLNTFKNEIDIDSDLYPLTKFCYSFFYDLIQNLETTERIKKCEYCHDYFPYKKNKKYCSLKSERKTCGKRARNKEYYQRHKKEIKPKARKLMKEQRECYKNIAKNNKNPTETFSKN
;
A
#
# COMPACT_ATOMS: atom_id res chain seq x y z
N TYR A 1 7.07 30.95 29.59
CA TYR A 1 5.87 30.13 29.33
C TYR A 1 5.98 29.62 27.91
N TRP A 2 6.18 28.31 27.72
CA TRP A 2 6.05 27.71 26.40
C TRP A 2 4.56 27.55 26.13
N ASN A 3 3.99 28.45 25.33
CA ASN A 3 2.64 28.29 24.82
C ASN A 3 2.72 27.19 23.74
N PHE A 4 2.41 25.96 24.12
CA PHE A 4 2.05 24.92 23.16
C PHE A 4 0.67 25.29 22.64
N ASP A 5 0.58 26.31 21.79
CA ASP A 5 -0.69 26.71 21.21
C ASP A 5 -1.22 25.53 20.37
N TYR A 6 -2.19 24.83 20.92
CA TYR A 6 -2.98 23.75 20.32
C TYR A 6 -3.79 24.22 19.10
N GLN A 7 -3.56 25.44 18.61
CA GLN A 7 -4.35 26.08 17.55
C GLN A 7 -4.14 25.43 16.17
N TYR A 8 -3.15 24.55 16.01
CA TYR A 8 -2.82 23.94 14.70
C TYR A 8 -2.93 22.41 14.66
N LEU A 9 -3.01 21.75 15.81
CA LEU A 9 -3.27 20.31 15.91
C LEU A 9 -4.37 20.10 16.94
N GLU A 10 -5.50 19.54 16.51
CA GLU A 10 -6.58 19.19 17.43
C GLU A 10 -6.02 18.35 18.57
N LYS A 11 -6.36 18.74 19.80
CA LYS A 11 -5.92 18.07 21.03
C LYS A 11 -6.14 16.56 20.95
N GLN A 12 -7.27 16.12 20.38
CA GLN A 12 -7.56 14.70 20.18
C GLN A 12 -6.52 14.01 19.29
N LYS A 13 -6.21 14.59 18.13
CA LYS A 13 -5.21 14.07 17.19
C LYS A 13 -3.82 13.98 17.83
N PHE A 14 -3.46 14.95 18.68
CA PHE A 14 -2.22 14.88 19.47
C PHE A 14 -2.18 13.67 20.40
N PHE A 15 -3.25 13.45 21.18
CA PHE A 15 -3.35 12.30 22.07
C PHE A 15 -3.37 10.98 21.31
N ASP A 16 -4.04 10.92 20.15
CA ASP A 16 -4.08 9.73 19.32
C ASP A 16 -2.67 9.35 18.82
N ILE A 17 -1.86 10.34 18.39
CA ILE A 17 -0.46 10.12 18.00
C ILE A 17 0.34 9.54 19.18
N LEU A 18 0.27 10.16 20.35
CA LEU A 18 1.00 9.70 21.53
C LEU A 18 0.55 8.30 21.96
N PHE A 19 -0.75 8.03 21.91
CA PHE A 19 -1.32 6.74 22.25
C PHE A 19 -0.85 5.65 21.29
N ASN A 20 -0.84 5.92 19.98
CA ASN A 20 -0.37 4.98 18.96
C ASN A 20 1.11 4.64 19.15
N ILE A 21 1.96 5.65 19.36
CA ILE A 21 3.40 5.47 19.61
C ILE A 21 3.62 4.72 20.92
N GLY A 22 2.91 5.11 21.98
CA GLY A 22 2.98 4.47 23.29
C GLY A 22 2.62 3.00 23.24
N ASN A 23 1.55 2.64 22.53
CA ASN A 23 1.10 1.26 22.37
C ASN A 23 2.11 0.41 21.58
N LEU A 24 2.62 0.93 20.45
CA LEU A 24 3.65 0.23 19.68
C LEU A 24 4.92 0.00 20.52
N SER A 25 5.33 1.01 21.29
CA SER A 25 6.50 0.93 22.15
C SER A 25 6.28 -0.06 23.29
N TYR A 26 5.14 0.01 23.98
CA TYR A 26 4.79 -0.89 25.07
C TYR A 26 4.70 -2.35 24.60
N TYR A 27 4.01 -2.60 23.47
CA TYR A 27 3.90 -3.93 22.88
C TYR A 27 5.30 -4.49 22.60
N TRP A 28 6.17 -3.68 21.98
CA TRP A 28 7.54 -4.09 21.68
C TRP A 28 8.34 -4.41 22.94
N ILE A 29 8.30 -3.54 23.95
CA ILE A 29 9.03 -3.72 25.21
C ILE A 29 8.57 -5.00 25.92
N LYS A 30 7.26 -5.24 25.98
CA LYS A 30 6.65 -6.33 26.73
C LYS A 30 6.82 -7.69 26.07
N TYR A 31 6.52 -7.80 24.78
CA TYR A 31 6.45 -9.10 24.11
C TYR A 31 7.71 -9.44 23.32
N ARG A 32 8.50 -8.42 22.92
CA ARG A 32 9.71 -8.58 22.10
C ARG A 32 9.49 -9.42 20.83
N SER A 33 8.26 -9.48 20.35
CA SER A 33 7.83 -10.23 19.18
C SER A 33 7.05 -9.32 18.23
N ILE A 34 7.07 -9.67 16.95
CA ILE A 34 6.39 -8.93 15.90
C ILE A 34 5.42 -9.87 15.22
N ASP A 35 4.16 -9.76 15.59
CA ASP A 35 3.08 -10.52 14.98
C ASP A 35 2.41 -9.73 13.85
N SER A 36 1.37 -10.33 13.26
CA SER A 36 0.61 -9.69 12.18
C SER A 36 -0.19 -8.47 12.65
N GLU A 37 -0.61 -8.44 13.91
CA GLU A 37 -1.41 -7.34 14.45
C GLU A 37 -0.53 -6.11 14.69
N TYR A 38 0.63 -6.30 15.29
CA TYR A 38 1.66 -5.29 15.44
C TYR A 38 2.04 -4.67 14.09
N LEU A 39 2.32 -5.50 13.09
CA LEU A 39 2.67 -5.01 11.75
C LEU A 39 1.52 -4.30 11.05
N LYS A 40 0.28 -4.76 11.24
CA LYS A 40 -0.89 -4.07 10.71
C LYS A 40 -0.97 -2.68 11.31
N PHE A 41 -0.88 -2.57 12.64
CA PHE A 41 -0.94 -1.31 13.36
C PHE A 41 0.20 -0.37 12.98
N LEU A 42 1.44 -0.87 12.97
CA LEU A 42 2.64 -0.13 12.55
C LEU A 42 2.48 0.46 11.14
N ASN A 43 2.02 -0.36 10.18
CA ASN A 43 1.88 0.07 8.79
C ASN A 43 0.69 1.02 8.59
N THR A 44 -0.42 0.81 9.28
CA THR A 44 -1.55 1.74 9.27
C THR A 44 -1.10 3.10 9.79
N PHE A 45 -0.51 3.15 10.98
CA PHE A 45 -0.06 4.40 11.57
C PHE A 45 1.00 5.10 10.70
N LYS A 46 1.99 4.36 10.18
CA LYS A 46 2.97 4.90 9.22
C LYS A 46 2.32 5.55 7.98
N ASN A 47 1.21 5.00 7.49
CA ASN A 47 0.52 5.55 6.32
C ASN A 47 -0.42 6.72 6.67
N GLU A 48 -0.77 6.90 7.94
CA GLU A 48 -1.52 8.06 8.45
C GLU A 48 -0.61 9.26 8.76
N ILE A 49 0.70 9.02 8.91
CA ILE A 49 1.67 10.09 9.09
C ILE A 49 1.86 10.81 7.77
N ASP A 50 1.35 12.03 7.72
CA ASP A 50 1.53 12.95 6.61
C ASP A 50 2.77 13.81 6.87
N ILE A 51 3.92 13.45 6.26
CA ILE A 51 5.15 14.24 6.39
C ILE A 51 5.16 15.34 5.33
N ASP A 52 4.24 16.29 5.45
CA ASP A 52 4.38 17.55 4.71
C ASP A 52 5.40 18.47 5.39
N SER A 53 6.06 19.33 4.59
CA SER A 53 7.07 20.29 5.05
C SER A 53 6.55 21.21 6.16
N ASP A 54 5.23 21.40 6.19
CA ASP A 54 4.51 22.36 7.03
C ASP A 54 4.08 21.77 8.39
N LEU A 55 4.49 20.54 8.70
CA LEU A 55 4.24 19.94 10.02
C LEU A 55 4.82 20.83 11.14
N TYR A 56 3.98 21.11 12.14
CA TYR A 56 4.34 21.90 13.32
C TYR A 56 5.46 21.21 14.15
N PRO A 57 6.36 21.98 14.81
CA PRO A 57 7.48 21.41 15.56
C PRO A 57 7.09 20.34 16.60
N LEU A 58 5.99 20.52 17.33
CA LEU A 58 5.53 19.52 18.31
C LEU A 58 5.11 18.20 17.63
N THR A 59 4.42 18.27 16.49
CA THR A 59 4.03 17.08 15.73
C THR A 59 5.26 16.37 15.17
N LYS A 60 6.23 17.13 14.64
CA LYS A 60 7.54 16.61 14.20
C LYS A 60 8.27 15.90 15.34
N PHE A 61 8.26 16.49 16.52
CA PHE A 61 8.84 15.89 17.73
C PHE A 61 8.15 14.57 18.10
N CYS A 62 6.81 14.50 18.08
CA CYS A 62 6.13 13.22 18.34
C CYS A 62 6.48 12.16 17.29
N TYR A 63 6.49 12.52 16.01
CA TYR A 63 6.85 11.57 14.95
C TYR A 63 8.32 11.15 14.97
N SER A 64 9.23 11.94 15.54
CA SER A 64 10.63 11.50 15.68
C SER A 64 10.74 10.24 16.55
N PHE A 65 9.99 10.14 17.65
CA PHE A 65 9.97 8.92 18.46
C PHE A 65 9.46 7.70 17.69
N PHE A 66 8.48 7.90 16.81
CA PHE A 66 8.00 6.82 15.94
C PHE A 66 9.08 6.36 14.97
N TYR A 67 9.81 7.29 14.36
CA TYR A 67 10.92 6.94 13.47
C TYR A 67 12.09 6.31 14.21
N ASP A 68 12.40 6.75 15.43
CA ASP A 68 13.42 6.14 16.28
C ASP A 68 13.05 4.69 16.61
N LEU A 69 11.77 4.41 16.89
CA LEU A 69 11.27 3.05 17.08
C LEU A 69 11.45 2.21 15.82
N ILE A 70 11.03 2.72 14.65
CA ILE A 70 11.21 2.01 13.38
C ILE A 70 12.70 1.72 13.14
N GLN A 71 13.56 2.72 13.31
CA GLN A 71 15.00 2.57 13.11
C GLN A 71 15.58 1.53 14.06
N ASN A 72 15.15 1.50 15.33
CA ASN A 72 15.54 0.46 16.27
C ASN A 72 15.13 -0.94 15.77
N LEU A 73 13.90 -1.09 15.28
CA LEU A 73 13.40 -2.37 14.76
C LEU A 73 14.10 -2.81 13.47
N GLU A 74 14.50 -1.88 12.60
CA GLU A 74 15.25 -2.19 11.38
C GLU A 74 16.71 -2.56 11.70
N THR A 75 17.38 -1.78 12.55
CA THR A 75 18.78 -2.02 12.94
C THR A 75 18.97 -3.31 13.75
N THR A 76 17.96 -3.70 14.53
CA THR A 76 17.93 -4.99 15.26
C THR A 76 17.38 -6.14 14.43
N GLU A 77 17.24 -5.96 13.11
CA GLU A 77 16.75 -6.96 12.15
C GLU A 77 15.42 -7.62 12.58
N ARG A 78 14.48 -6.82 13.09
CA ARG A 78 13.14 -7.30 13.48
C ARG A 78 12.12 -7.09 12.37
N ILE A 79 12.22 -5.95 11.70
CA ILE A 79 11.42 -5.63 10.52
C ILE A 79 12.30 -5.28 9.34
N LYS A 80 11.70 -5.28 8.15
CA LYS A 80 12.29 -4.72 6.94
C LYS A 80 11.23 -4.05 6.10
N LYS A 81 11.57 -2.94 5.46
CA LYS A 81 10.69 -2.25 4.51
C LYS A 81 10.59 -3.01 3.18
N CYS A 82 9.37 -3.16 2.69
CA CYS A 82 9.10 -3.72 1.37
C CYS A 82 9.54 -2.76 0.27
N GLU A 83 10.37 -3.24 -0.66
CA GLU A 83 10.86 -2.42 -1.79
C GLU A 83 9.74 -2.02 -2.78
N TYR A 84 8.58 -2.69 -2.74
CA TYR A 84 7.47 -2.41 -3.67
C TYR A 84 6.36 -1.53 -3.07
N CYS A 85 5.87 -1.86 -1.87
CA CYS A 85 4.75 -1.15 -1.23
C CYS A 85 5.17 -0.29 -0.04
N HIS A 86 6.45 -0.33 0.34
CA HIS A 86 7.00 0.46 1.44
C HIS A 86 6.38 0.18 2.83
N ASP A 87 5.61 -0.89 2.96
CA ASP A 87 5.17 -1.42 4.25
C ASP A 87 6.26 -2.28 4.88
N TYR A 88 6.28 -2.31 6.21
CA TYR A 88 7.12 -3.18 7.01
C TYR A 88 6.58 -4.60 7.06
N PHE A 89 7.49 -5.57 7.05
CA PHE A 89 7.23 -6.99 7.25
C PHE A 89 8.30 -7.59 8.17
N PRO A 90 8.09 -8.78 8.77
CA PRO A 90 9.09 -9.38 9.66
C PRO A 90 10.38 -9.65 8.89
N TYR A 91 11.51 -9.28 9.47
CA TYR A 91 12.80 -9.49 8.82
C TYR A 91 13.02 -10.97 8.47
N LYS A 92 13.49 -11.20 7.25
CA LYS A 92 14.01 -12.48 6.79
C LYS A 92 15.20 -12.20 5.89
N LYS A 93 16.31 -12.91 6.12
CA LYS A 93 17.50 -12.82 5.28
C LYS A 93 17.12 -12.98 3.80
N ASN A 94 17.64 -12.10 2.94
CA ASN A 94 17.38 -12.05 1.50
C ASN A 94 15.94 -11.77 1.05
N LYS A 95 14.97 -11.58 1.96
CA LYS A 95 13.61 -11.16 1.59
C LYS A 95 13.60 -9.66 1.28
N LYS A 96 13.05 -9.29 0.13
CA LYS A 96 12.93 -7.90 -0.35
C LYS A 96 11.49 -7.39 -0.41
N TYR A 97 10.53 -8.31 -0.54
CA TYR A 97 9.13 -7.99 -0.80
C TYR A 97 8.20 -8.68 0.19
N CYS A 98 7.09 -8.02 0.46
CA CYS A 98 5.94 -8.61 1.11
C CYS A 98 5.42 -9.85 0.31
N SER A 99 4.92 -10.86 1.02
CA SER A 99 4.48 -12.14 0.45
C SER A 99 3.11 -12.56 0.95
N LEU A 100 2.41 -13.38 0.17
CA LEU A 100 1.04 -13.78 0.47
C LEU A 100 0.96 -14.57 1.79
N LYS A 101 1.95 -15.43 2.03
CA LYS A 101 1.98 -16.35 3.17
C LYS A 101 2.05 -15.63 4.52
N SER A 102 2.77 -14.50 4.59
CA SER A 102 3.00 -13.81 5.87
C SER A 102 2.36 -12.42 5.95
N GLU A 103 2.17 -11.71 4.83
CA GLU A 103 1.59 -10.36 4.82
C GLU A 103 0.32 -10.24 3.96
N ARG A 104 -0.18 -11.37 3.43
CA ARG A 104 -1.37 -11.44 2.54
C ARG A 104 -1.30 -10.51 1.32
N LYS A 105 -0.08 -10.19 0.87
CA LYS A 105 0.19 -9.28 -0.26
C LYS A 105 1.15 -9.93 -1.27
N THR A 106 1.02 -9.60 -2.56
CA THR A 106 1.77 -10.25 -3.65
C THR A 106 2.83 -9.35 -4.29
N CYS A 107 3.48 -8.50 -3.49
CA CYS A 107 4.48 -7.52 -3.94
C CYS A 107 5.55 -8.13 -4.86
N GLY A 108 6.14 -9.26 -4.47
CA GLY A 108 7.21 -9.90 -5.25
C GLY A 108 6.77 -10.38 -6.64
N LYS A 109 5.52 -10.86 -6.78
CA LYS A 109 4.97 -11.26 -8.09
C LYS A 109 4.73 -10.02 -8.95
N ARG A 110 4.17 -8.95 -8.36
CA ARG A 110 3.93 -7.67 -9.06
C ARG A 110 5.23 -7.02 -9.52
N ALA A 111 6.27 -7.03 -8.68
CA ALA A 111 7.60 -6.51 -9.03
C ALA A 111 8.21 -7.25 -10.24
N ARG A 112 8.24 -8.59 -10.20
CA ARG A 112 8.74 -9.41 -11.33
C ARG A 112 7.93 -9.21 -12.61
N ASN A 113 6.61 -9.13 -12.51
CA ASN A 113 5.74 -8.88 -13.66
C ASN A 113 6.01 -7.48 -14.26
N LYS A 114 6.23 -6.46 -13.42
CA LYS A 114 6.59 -5.11 -13.88
C LYS A 114 7.92 -5.11 -14.62
N GLU A 115 8.94 -5.77 -14.08
CA GLU A 115 10.24 -5.91 -14.74
C GLU A 115 10.14 -6.67 -16.06
N TYR A 116 9.43 -7.80 -16.08
CA TYR A 116 9.17 -8.57 -17.29
C TYR A 116 8.48 -7.72 -18.37
N TYR A 117 7.44 -6.98 -17.98
CA TYR A 117 6.74 -6.07 -18.88
C TYR A 117 7.65 -4.98 -19.43
N GLN A 118 8.49 -4.35 -18.59
CA GLN A 118 9.40 -3.30 -19.06
C GLN A 118 10.42 -3.84 -20.08
N ARG A 119 10.96 -5.06 -19.85
CA ARG A 119 11.88 -5.71 -20.79
C ARG A 119 11.24 -6.06 -22.12
N HIS A 120 10.01 -6.60 -22.10
CA HIS A 120 9.33 -7.09 -23.30
C HIS A 120 8.26 -6.12 -23.85
N LYS A 121 8.30 -4.85 -23.41
CA LYS A 121 7.28 -3.84 -23.72
C LYS A 121 7.04 -3.68 -25.22
N LYS A 122 8.11 -3.77 -26.01
CA LYS A 122 8.09 -3.62 -27.49
C LYS A 122 7.32 -4.75 -28.18
N GLU A 123 7.31 -5.95 -27.61
CA GLU A 123 6.60 -7.11 -28.15
C GLU A 123 5.18 -7.24 -27.60
N ILE A 124 4.99 -6.93 -26.32
CA ILE A 124 3.70 -7.06 -25.63
C ILE A 124 2.71 -5.98 -26.10
N LYS A 125 3.15 -4.72 -26.26
CA LYS A 125 2.25 -3.61 -26.61
C LYS A 125 1.54 -3.81 -27.96
N PRO A 126 2.23 -4.17 -29.07
CA PRO A 126 1.56 -4.40 -30.35
C PRO A 126 0.54 -5.55 -30.28
N LYS A 127 0.89 -6.67 -29.64
CA LYS A 127 -0.02 -7.82 -29.45
C LYS A 127 -1.27 -7.42 -28.69
N ALA A 128 -1.12 -6.71 -27.57
CA ALA A 128 -2.25 -6.22 -26.77
C ALA A 128 -3.16 -5.24 -27.55
N ARG A 129 -2.57 -4.35 -28.35
CA ARG A 129 -3.32 -3.41 -29.21
C ARG A 129 -4.13 -4.15 -30.27
N LYS A 130 -3.55 -5.15 -30.93
CA LYS A 130 -4.24 -5.98 -31.94
C LYS A 130 -5.43 -6.70 -31.31
N LEU A 131 -5.22 -7.35 -30.16
CA LEU A 131 -6.25 -8.10 -29.44
C LEU A 131 -7.42 -7.20 -28.98
N MET A 132 -7.13 -5.99 -28.50
CA MET A 132 -8.18 -5.00 -28.17
C MET A 132 -8.97 -4.53 -29.40
N LYS A 133 -8.32 -4.39 -30.56
CA LYS A 133 -9.00 -4.03 -31.80
C LYS A 133 -9.97 -5.13 -32.23
N GLU A 134 -9.52 -6.38 -32.23
CA GLU A 134 -10.34 -7.56 -32.56
C GLU A 134 -11.53 -7.70 -31.60
N GLN A 135 -11.33 -7.52 -30.29
CA GLN A 135 -12.44 -7.52 -29.32
C GLN A 135 -13.47 -6.42 -29.61
N ARG A 136 -13.02 -5.19 -29.89
CA ARG A 136 -13.92 -4.07 -30.21
C ARG A 136 -14.73 -4.33 -31.47
N GLU A 137 -14.13 -4.95 -32.49
CA GLU A 137 -14.82 -5.34 -33.72
C GLU A 137 -15.87 -6.41 -33.44
N CYS A 138 -15.55 -7.42 -32.62
CA CYS A 138 -16.50 -8.44 -32.17
C CYS A 138 -17.71 -7.83 -31.45
N TYR A 139 -17.48 -6.95 -30.46
CA TYR A 139 -18.57 -6.28 -29.73
C TYR A 139 -19.43 -5.40 -30.64
N LYS A 140 -18.84 -4.70 -31.62
CA LYS A 140 -19.60 -3.92 -32.62
C LYS A 140 -20.49 -4.82 -33.47
N ASN A 141 -20.00 -5.98 -33.88
CA ASN A 141 -20.78 -6.92 -34.69
C ASN A 141 -21.94 -7.53 -33.89
N ILE A 142 -21.71 -7.90 -32.62
CA ILE A 142 -22.77 -8.35 -31.71
C ILE A 142 -23.82 -7.25 -31.52
N ALA A 143 -23.40 -6.00 -31.28
CA ALA A 143 -24.31 -4.88 -31.10
C ALA A 143 -25.11 -4.53 -32.36
N LYS A 144 -24.55 -4.77 -33.56
CA LYS A 144 -25.28 -4.62 -34.84
C LYS A 144 -26.29 -5.74 -35.04
N ASN A 145 -25.91 -6.99 -34.76
CA ASN A 145 -26.80 -8.16 -34.91
C ASN A 145 -27.99 -8.11 -33.93
N ASN A 146 -27.79 -7.58 -32.72
CA ASN A 146 -28.85 -7.42 -31.73
C ASN A 146 -29.81 -6.24 -32.01
N LYS A 147 -29.52 -5.37 -33.00
CA LYS A 147 -30.44 -4.32 -33.46
C LYS A 147 -31.39 -4.79 -34.57
N ASN A 148 -31.23 -6.02 -35.07
CA ASN A 148 -32.11 -6.62 -36.08
C ASN A 148 -32.94 -7.82 -35.57
N PRO A 149 -33.74 -7.74 -34.48
CA PRO A 149 -34.67 -8.81 -34.15
C PRO A 149 -36.14 -8.42 -34.39
N THR A 150 -36.54 -7.89 -35.56
CA THR A 150 -37.98 -7.76 -35.91
C THR A 150 -38.22 -7.58 -37.42
N GLU A 151 -37.88 -8.55 -38.28
CA GLU A 151 -38.44 -8.60 -39.65
C GLU A 151 -38.60 -10.03 -40.18
N THR A 152 -39.22 -10.93 -39.40
CA THR A 152 -39.84 -12.15 -39.98
C THR A 152 -40.94 -12.68 -39.07
N PHE A 153 -42.07 -11.99 -39.01
CA PHE A 153 -43.38 -12.62 -38.78
C PHE A 153 -44.38 -11.92 -39.69
N SER A 154 -44.28 -12.23 -40.99
CA SER A 154 -45.35 -11.93 -41.93
C SER A 154 -46.40 -13.04 -41.81
N LYS A 155 -47.59 -12.63 -41.39
CA LYS A 155 -48.92 -13.07 -41.82
C LYS A 155 -49.05 -14.53 -42.27
N ASN A 156 -49.81 -15.30 -41.50
CA ASN A 156 -50.82 -16.22 -42.02
C ASN A 156 -52.11 -16.01 -41.22
#